data_AF-A0AAT9QX44-F1
#
_entry.id   AF-A0AAT9QX44-F1
#
_cell.length_a   1.000
_cell.length_b   1.000
_cell.length_c   1.000
_cell.angle_alpha   90.00
_cell.angle_beta   90.00
_cell.angle_gamma   90.00
#
_symmetry.space_group_name_H-M   'P 1'
#
loop_
_entity.id
_entity.type
_entity.pdbx_description
1 polymer ?
#
loop_
_entity_poly.entity_id
_entity_poly.type
_entity_poly.pdbx_seq_one_letter_code
_entity_poly.pdbx_strand_id
1 'polypeptide(L)'
;MLQAQITDEQREQLRQRSAELHAALAKFAESFAPVARAITESFAQLGRQLRESGLIDEDGQPVKPADRPAWQSPYGPPQRRR
;
A
#
# COMPACT_ATOMS: atom_id res chain seq x y z
N MET A 1 -7.73 -17.66 43.48
CA MET A 1 -8.04 -17.71 42.03
C MET A 1 -9.19 -16.76 41.76
N LEU A 2 -8.91 -15.52 41.35
CA LEU A 2 -9.92 -14.54 40.95
C LEU A 2 -9.84 -14.41 39.44
N GLN A 3 -10.46 -15.34 38.72
CA GLN A 3 -10.76 -15.12 37.31
C GLN A 3 -11.86 -14.07 37.27
N ALA A 4 -11.49 -12.88 36.80
CA ALA A 4 -12.43 -11.82 36.45
C ALA A 4 -13.47 -12.39 35.47
N GLN A 5 -14.64 -12.76 35.97
CA GLN A 5 -15.79 -13.03 35.13
C GLN A 5 -16.17 -11.69 34.50
N ILE A 6 -15.75 -11.48 33.25
CA ILE A 6 -16.33 -10.47 32.38
C ILE A 6 -17.84 -10.75 32.42
N THR A 7 -18.60 -9.85 33.03
CA THR A 7 -20.06 -9.97 33.18
C THR A 7 -20.66 -10.06 31.78
N ASP A 8 -21.68 -10.88 31.55
CA ASP A 8 -22.25 -11.07 30.20
C ASP A 8 -22.71 -9.73 29.58
N GLU A 9 -23.16 -8.77 30.40
CA GLU A 9 -23.43 -7.40 29.96
C GLU A 9 -22.21 -6.67 29.37
N GLN A 10 -21.01 -6.88 29.93
CA GLN A 10 -19.78 -6.30 29.37
C GLN A 10 -19.40 -6.94 28.03
N ARG A 11 -19.70 -8.23 27.82
CA ARG A 11 -19.51 -8.88 26.51
C ARG A 11 -20.49 -8.37 25.47
N GLU A 12 -21.76 -8.19 25.85
CA GLU A 12 -22.79 -7.64 24.98
C GLU A 12 -22.41 -6.21 24.52
N GLN A 13 -21.98 -5.37 25.46
CA GLN A 13 -21.52 -4.01 25.18
C GLN A 13 -20.26 -3.98 24.32
N LEU A 14 -19.30 -4.89 24.55
CA LEU A 14 -18.11 -4.98 23.71
C LEU A 14 -18.46 -5.38 22.27
N ARG A 15 -19.40 -6.32 22.10
CA ARG A 15 -19.88 -6.75 20.78
C ARG A 15 -20.58 -5.61 20.06
N GLN A 16 -21.48 -4.89 20.72
CA GLN A 16 -22.15 -3.73 20.12
C GLN A 16 -21.15 -2.65 19.72
N ARG A 17 -20.21 -2.28 20.60
CA ARG A 17 -19.17 -1.29 20.26
C ARG A 17 -18.26 -1.77 19.14
N SER A 18 -17.92 -3.05 19.09
CA SER A 18 -17.15 -3.62 17.98
C SER A 18 -17.91 -3.57 16.66
N ALA A 19 -19.22 -3.81 16.68
CA ALA A 19 -20.07 -3.76 15.49
C ALA A 19 -20.21 -2.31 14.98
N GLU A 20 -20.41 -1.36 15.88
CA GLU A 20 -20.43 0.08 15.55
C GLU A 20 -19.09 0.54 14.97
N LEU A 21 -17.97 0.12 15.58
CA LEU A 21 -16.64 0.46 15.11
C LEU A 21 -16.34 -0.16 13.75
N HIS A 22 -16.74 -1.42 13.52
CA HIS A 22 -16.67 -2.06 12.21
C HIS A 22 -17.52 -1.33 11.17
N ALA A 23 -18.74 -0.92 11.52
CA ALA A 23 -19.62 -0.18 10.61
C ALA A 23 -19.05 1.21 10.26
N ALA A 24 -18.46 1.90 11.24
CA ALA A 24 -17.78 3.18 11.01
C ALA A 24 -16.55 3.00 10.12
N LEU A 25 -15.76 1.95 10.35
CA LEU A 25 -14.57 1.64 9.55
C LEU A 25 -14.94 1.25 8.11
N ALA A 26 -16.04 0.50 7.93
CA ALA A 26 -16.55 0.15 6.61
C ALA A 26 -16.99 1.40 5.82
N LYS A 27 -17.75 2.29 6.45
CA LYS A 27 -18.14 3.58 5.83
C LYS A 27 -16.94 4.45 5.50
N PHE A 28 -15.94 4.47 6.38
CA PHE A 28 -14.68 5.16 6.13
C PHE A 28 -13.93 4.57 4.93
N ALA A 29 -13.79 3.25 4.86
CA ALA A 29 -13.17 2.57 3.72
C ALA A 29 -13.92 2.84 2.40
N GLU A 30 -15.25 2.83 2.44
CA GLU A 30 -16.10 3.15 1.29
C GLU A 30 -15.89 4.61 0.81
N SER A 31 -15.69 5.55 1.73
CA SER A 31 -15.33 6.93 1.39
C SER A 31 -13.93 7.07 0.76
N PHE A 32 -13.02 6.14 1.05
CA PHE A 32 -11.67 6.09 0.46
C PHE A 32 -11.63 5.39 -0.90
N ALA A 33 -12.63 4.55 -1.23
CA ALA A 33 -12.72 3.86 -2.51
C ALA A 33 -12.57 4.79 -3.74
N PRO A 34 -13.24 5.96 -3.84
CA PRO A 34 -13.05 6.86 -4.98
C PRO A 34 -11.62 7.44 -5.04
N VAL A 35 -11.01 7.73 -3.90
CA VAL A 35 -9.63 8.23 -3.83
C VAL A 35 -8.66 7.15 -4.31
N ALA A 36 -8.83 5.92 -3.85
CA ALA A 36 -8.03 4.77 -4.30
C ALA A 36 -8.17 4.53 -5.81
N ARG A 37 -9.39 4.66 -6.36
CA ARG A 37 -9.62 4.58 -7.81
C ARG A 37 -8.87 5.68 -8.57
N ALA A 38 -9.01 6.93 -8.15
CA ALA A 38 -8.34 8.06 -8.80
C ALA A 38 -6.80 7.92 -8.79
N ILE A 39 -6.25 7.45 -7.66
CA ILE A 39 -4.82 7.13 -7.53
C ILE A 39 -4.45 6.02 -8.51
N THR A 40 -5.20 4.93 -8.54
CA THR A 40 -4.92 3.77 -9.41
C THR A 40 -4.97 4.17 -10.89
N GLU A 41 -5.96 4.97 -11.30
CA GLU A 41 -6.06 5.50 -12.67
C GLU A 41 -4.88 6.39 -13.02
N SER A 42 -4.46 7.26 -12.10
CA SER A 42 -3.31 8.15 -12.29
C SER A 42 -2.01 7.35 -12.47
N PHE A 43 -1.78 6.34 -11.63
CA PHE A 43 -0.62 5.45 -11.77
C PHE A 43 -0.67 4.62 -13.06
N ALA A 44 -1.84 4.14 -13.46
CA ALA A 44 -2.01 3.42 -14.72
C ALA A 44 -1.77 4.32 -15.94
N GLN A 45 -2.14 5.60 -15.87
CA GLN A 45 -1.86 6.57 -16.92
C GLN A 45 -0.36 6.89 -16.99
N LEU A 46 0.30 7.12 -15.84
CA LEU A 46 1.75 7.32 -15.78
C LEU A 46 2.51 6.10 -16.31
N GLY A 47 2.12 4.89 -15.92
CA GLY A 47 2.73 3.65 -16.41
C GLY A 47 2.62 3.51 -17.94
N ARG A 48 1.47 3.85 -18.51
CA ARG A 48 1.29 3.88 -19.97
C ARG A 48 2.18 4.92 -20.65
N GLN A 49 2.24 6.14 -20.12
CA GLN A 49 3.12 7.19 -20.65
C GLN A 49 4.59 6.80 -20.58
N LEU A 50 5.03 6.19 -19.48
CA LEU A 50 6.39 5.68 -19.32
C LEU A 50 6.70 4.58 -20.35
N ARG A 51 5.75 3.67 -20.61
CA ARG A 51 5.90 2.62 -21.62
C ARG A 51 5.94 3.20 -23.04
N GLU A 52 5.03 4.12 -23.36
CA GLU A 52 4.99 4.82 -24.66
C GLU A 52 6.28 5.61 -24.92
N SER A 53 6.86 6.22 -23.88
CA SER A 53 8.15 6.92 -23.97
C SER A 53 9.36 5.97 -24.09
N GLY A 54 9.15 4.65 -24.01
CA GLY A 54 10.21 3.64 -24.07
C GLY A 54 11.13 3.65 -22.84
N LEU A 55 10.68 4.22 -21.72
CA LEU A 55 11.44 4.22 -20.46
C LEU A 55 11.31 2.89 -19.73
N ILE A 56 10.14 2.24 -19.82
CA ILE A 56 9.88 0.92 -19.22
C ILE A 56 9.36 -0.07 -20.27
N ASP A 57 9.65 -1.35 -20.08
CA ASP A 57 9.21 -2.45 -20.94
C ASP A 57 7.79 -2.95 -20.58
N GLU A 58 7.38 -4.04 -21.24
CA GLU A 58 6.10 -4.73 -21.01
C GLU A 58 5.97 -5.27 -19.57
N ASP A 59 7.09 -5.63 -18.95
CA ASP A 59 7.21 -6.15 -17.58
C ASP A 59 7.36 -5.02 -16.54
N GLY A 60 7.36 -3.76 -16.98
CA GLY A 60 7.52 -2.58 -16.13
C GLY A 60 8.95 -2.32 -15.66
N GLN A 61 9.94 -2.98 -16.25
CA GLN A 61 11.35 -2.77 -15.97
C GLN A 61 11.93 -1.64 -16.83
N PRO A 62 12.92 -0.88 -16.33
CA PRO A 62 13.59 0.14 -17.11
C PRO A 62 14.27 -0.44 -18.37
N VAL A 63 13.96 0.10 -19.55
CA VAL A 63 14.55 -0.35 -20.84
C VAL A 63 16.02 0.04 -20.94
N LYS A 64 16.43 1.15 -20.31
CA LYS A 64 17.81 1.61 -20.28
C LYS A 64 18.33 1.68 -18.85
N PRO A 65 19.59 1.26 -18.60
CA PRO A 65 20.26 1.54 -17.34
C PRO A 65 20.25 3.05 -17.10
N ALA A 66 20.05 3.47 -15.84
CA ALA A 66 20.15 4.87 -15.47
C ALA A 66 21.46 5.47 -15.99
N ASP A 67 21.38 6.65 -16.59
CA ASP A 67 22.54 7.35 -17.11
C ASP A 67 23.45 7.71 -15.93
N ARG A 68 24.50 6.90 -15.75
CA ARG A 68 25.42 6.99 -14.62
C ARG A 68 26.79 7.40 -15.12
N PRO A 69 27.45 8.37 -14.47
CA PRO A 69 28.77 8.81 -14.89
C PRO A 69 29.75 7.63 -14.96
N ALA A 70 30.70 7.66 -15.88
CA ALA A 70 31.66 6.57 -16.08
C ALA A 70 32.51 6.26 -14.82
N TRP A 71 32.61 7.19 -13.87
CA TRP A 71 33.29 6.98 -12.58
C TRP A 71 32.43 6.21 -11.55
N GLN A 72 31.13 6.01 -11.81
CA GLN A 72 30.22 5.28 -10.95
C GLN A 72 30.20 3.80 -11.36
N SER A 73 30.79 2.94 -10.51
CA SER A 73 30.90 1.50 -10.75
C SER A 73 29.55 0.87 -11.16
N PRO A 74 29.51 -0.03 -12.18
CA PRO A 74 28.29 -0.70 -12.63
C PRO A 74 27.57 -1.51 -11.55
N TYR A 75 28.32 -1.98 -10.56
CA TYR A 75 27.85 -2.91 -9.52
C TYR A 75 27.36 -2.20 -8.25
N GLY A 76 27.35 -0.87 -8.23
CA GLY A 76 27.02 -0.10 -7.03
C GLY A 76 28.02 -0.36 -5.88
N PRO A 77 27.87 0.32 -4.74
CA PRO A 77 28.61 -0.06 -3.55
C PRO A 77 28.17 -1.46 -3.09
N PRO A 78 29.09 -2.29 -2.55
CA PRO A 78 28.72 -3.61 -2.02
C PRO A 78 27.62 -3.47 -0.97
N GLN A 79 26.53 -4.23 -1.13
CA GLN A 79 25.44 -4.24 -0.15
C GLN A 79 25.96 -4.71 1.20
N ARG A 80 26.03 -3.79 2.17
CA ARG A 80 26.27 -4.14 3.57
C ARG A 80 25.04 -4.90 4.08
N ARG A 81 25.14 -6.23 4.19
CA ARG A 81 24.17 -7.02 4.95
C ARG A 81 24.15 -6.47 6.39
N ARG A 82 23.00 -5.97 6.83
CA ARG A 82 22.68 -5.73 8.24
C ARG A 82 21.94 -6.93 8.78
#